data_AF-A0A847F1K2-F1
#
_entry.id   AF-A0A847F1K2-F1
#
_cell.length_a   1.000
_cell.length_b   1.000
_cell.length_c   1.000
_cell.angle_alpha   90.00
_cell.angle_beta   90.00
_cell.angle_gamma   90.00
#
_symmetry.space_group_name_H-M   'P 1'
#
loop_
_entity.id
_entity.type
_entity.pdbx_description
1 polymer ?
#
loop_
_entity_poly.entity_id
_entity_poly.type
_entity_poly.pdbx_seq_one_letter_code
_entity_poly.pdbx_strand_id
1 'polypeptide(L)'
;MTSDSPIFILSDSTGETAERVVRASLLQFPQHRVRVRVFRRIRDAEGLEATLKEAHELGALIVFTLVEPELRARFYELSRELDIPHFDVIGSLIGKI
;
A
#
# COMPACT_ATOMS: atom_id res chain seq x y z
N MET A 1 20.90 3.38 11.78
CA MET A 1 20.23 2.17 11.27
C MET A 1 19.24 2.61 10.21
N THR A 2 19.63 2.63 8.94
CA THR A 2 18.68 2.82 7.83
C THR A 2 18.12 1.44 7.51
N SER A 3 17.07 0.99 8.22
CA SER A 3 16.36 -0.19 7.74
C SER A 3 15.64 0.24 6.47
N ASP A 4 16.01 -0.33 5.33
CA ASP A 4 15.26 -0.16 4.07
C ASP A 4 13.90 -0.87 4.25
N SER A 5 12.96 -0.20 4.94
CA SER A 5 11.61 -0.69 5.18
C SER A 5 10.98 -1.10 3.86
N PRO A 6 10.40 -2.31 3.76
CA PRO A 6 9.83 -2.77 2.51
C PRO A 6 8.63 -1.91 2.13
N ILE A 7 8.36 -1.83 0.83
CA ILE A 7 7.14 -1.21 0.29
C ILE A 7 6.17 -2.32 -0.09
N PHE A 8 4.97 -2.24 0.46
CA PHE A 8 3.86 -3.10 0.14
C PHE A 8 2.91 -2.34 -0.79
N ILE A 9 2.64 -2.92 -1.96
CA ILE A 9 1.70 -2.37 -2.92
C ILE A 9 0.39 -3.14 -2.78
N LEU A 10 -0.71 -2.45 -2.47
CA LEU A 10 -2.03 -3.07 -2.28
C LEU A 10 -3.02 -2.59 -3.36
N SER A 11 -3.76 -3.52 -3.95
CA SER A 11 -4.84 -3.19 -4.90
C SER A 11 -5.96 -4.22 -4.90
N ASP A 12 -7.19 -3.75 -5.06
CA ASP A 12 -8.40 -4.54 -5.34
C ASP A 12 -8.47 -5.07 -6.78
N SER A 13 -7.58 -4.58 -7.65
CA SER A 13 -7.45 -4.94 -9.06
C SER A 13 -6.02 -5.40 -9.41
N THR A 14 -5.37 -4.81 -10.44
CA THR A 14 -4.06 -5.24 -10.95
C THR A 14 -2.87 -4.66 -10.18
N GLY A 15 -3.04 -3.53 -9.49
CA GLY A 15 -1.96 -2.80 -8.81
C GLY A 15 -0.97 -2.07 -9.73
N GLU A 16 -1.20 -2.06 -11.05
CA GLU A 16 -0.25 -1.46 -12.01
C GLU A 16 -0.01 0.04 -11.77
N THR A 17 -1.04 0.78 -11.38
CA THR A 17 -0.94 2.23 -11.14
C THR A 17 0.00 2.51 -9.98
N ALA A 18 -0.23 1.88 -8.82
CA ALA A 18 0.65 2.01 -7.67
C ALA A 18 2.06 1.50 -7.96
N GLU A 19 2.19 0.38 -8.68
CA GLU A 19 3.49 -0.17 -9.07
C GLU A 19 4.30 0.79 -9.94
N ARG A 20 3.67 1.44 -10.93
CA ARG A 20 4.33 2.46 -11.76
C ARG A 20 4.81 3.64 -10.92
N VAL A 21 3.98 4.13 -9.99
CA VAL A 21 4.34 5.24 -9.11
C VAL A 21 5.53 4.88 -8.22
N VAL A 22 5.48 3.74 -7.52
CA VAL A 22 6.56 3.28 -6.64
C VAL A 22 7.86 3.10 -7.42
N ARG A 23 7.81 2.46 -8.60
CA ARG A 23 9.00 2.26 -9.44
C ARG A 23 9.60 3.60 -9.90
N ALA A 24 8.76 4.54 -10.34
CA ALA A 24 9.22 5.87 -10.75
C ALA A 24 9.90 6.63 -9.60
N SER A 25 9.36 6.52 -8.38
CA SER A 25 9.97 7.10 -7.17
C SER A 25 11.32 6.47 -6.84
N LEU A 26 11.44 5.13 -6.88
CA LEU A 26 12.69 4.43 -6.58
C LEU A 26 13.82 4.74 -7.57
N LEU A 27 13.49 5.04 -8.84
CA LEU A 27 14.48 5.48 -9.83
C LEU A 27 15.18 6.79 -9.44
N GLN A 28 14.57 7.63 -8.59
CA GLN A 28 15.19 8.87 -8.09
C GLN A 28 16.23 8.60 -6.98
N PHE A 29 16.24 7.40 -6.41
CA PHE A 29 17.05 7.04 -5.24
C PHE A 29 17.78 5.69 -5.45
N PRO A 30 18.60 5.54 -6.50
CA PRO A 30 19.21 4.26 -6.91
C PRO A 30 20.10 3.59 -5.86
N GLN A 31 20.57 4.34 -4.85
CA GLN A 31 21.39 3.87 -3.75
C GLN A 31 20.58 3.13 -2.65
N HIS A 32 19.26 3.28 -2.60
CA HIS A 32 18.40 2.61 -1.62
C HIS A 32 17.90 1.28 -2.18
N ARG A 33 18.09 0.18 -1.43
CA ARG A 33 17.69 -1.17 -1.87
C ARG A 33 16.39 -1.57 -1.18
N VAL A 34 15.31 -0.91 -1.59
CA VAL A 34 13.97 -1.14 -1.06
C VAL A 34 13.34 -2.40 -1.68
N ARG A 35 12.89 -3.33 -0.84
CA ARG A 35 12.11 -4.49 -1.29
C ARG A 35 10.67 -4.09 -1.55
N VAL A 36 10.17 -4.37 -2.75
CA VAL A 36 8.78 -4.12 -3.13
C VAL A 36 8.02 -5.45 -3.21
N ARG A 37 6.87 -5.54 -2.54
CA ARG A 37 5.94 -6.66 -2.61
C ARG A 37 4.59 -6.18 -3.11
N VAL A 38 3.96 -6.92 -4.02
CA VAL A 38 2.69 -6.52 -4.64
C VAL A 38 1.59 -7.52 -4.28
N PHE A 39 0.55 -7.01 -3.63
CA PHE A 39 -0.65 -7.72 -3.22
C PHE A 39 -1.79 -7.27 -4.12
N ARG A 40 -2.13 -8.12 -5.09
CA ARG A 40 -3.16 -7.86 -6.11
C ARG A 40 -4.45 -8.54 -5.72
N ARG A 41 -5.58 -7.99 -6.19
CA ARG A 41 -6.92 -8.57 -6.02
C ARG A 41 -7.29 -8.84 -4.56
N ILE A 42 -6.93 -7.92 -3.64
CA ILE A 42 -7.46 -7.94 -2.28
C ILE A 42 -8.94 -7.55 -2.36
N ARG A 43 -9.84 -8.49 -2.06
CA ARG A 43 -11.29 -8.34 -2.32
C ARG A 43 -12.15 -8.43 -1.07
N ASP A 44 -11.57 -8.80 0.06
CA ASP A 44 -12.27 -9.02 1.30
C ASP A 44 -11.47 -8.47 2.49
N ALA A 45 -12.17 -8.34 3.62
CA ALA A 45 -11.60 -7.83 4.85
C ALA A 45 -10.52 -8.76 5.43
N GLU A 46 -10.65 -10.07 5.24
CA GLU A 46 -9.70 -11.06 5.76
C GLU A 46 -8.34 -10.93 5.07
N GLY A 47 -8.31 -10.90 3.74
CA GLY A 47 -7.09 -10.72 2.96
C GLY A 47 -6.45 -9.35 3.21
N LEU A 48 -7.27 -8.32 3.38
CA LEU A 48 -6.80 -6.98 3.77
C LEU A 48 -6.12 -7.02 5.15
N GLU A 49 -6.79 -7.59 6.16
CA GLU A 49 -6.29 -7.64 7.53
C GLU A 49 -5.00 -8.47 7.64
N ALA A 50 -4.94 -9.62 6.97
CA ALA A 50 -3.72 -10.43 6.92
C ALA A 50 -2.55 -9.65 6.30
N THR A 51 -2.81 -8.91 5.22
CA THR A 51 -1.78 -8.10 4.55
C THR A 51 -1.30 -6.94 5.41
N LEU A 52 -2.21 -6.26 6.13
CA LEU A 52 -1.86 -5.14 7.00
C LEU A 52 -1.10 -5.59 8.26
N LYS A 53 -1.47 -6.74 8.84
CA LYS A 53 -0.71 -7.33 9.95
C LYS A 53 0.73 -7.66 9.51
N GLU A 54 0.89 -8.28 8.35
CA GLU A 54 2.21 -8.58 7.81
C GLU A 54 3.01 -7.28 7.52
N ALA A 55 2.36 -6.24 7.00
CA ALA A 55 2.99 -4.94 6.78
C ALA A 55 3.47 -4.31 8.10
N HIS A 56 2.64 -4.36 9.15
CA HIS A 56 2.99 -3.86 10.48
C HIS A 56 4.19 -4.61 11.06
N GLU A 57 4.18 -5.94 11.06
CA GLU A 57 5.27 -6.78 11.57
C GLU A 57 6.62 -6.50 10.89
N LEU A 58 6.58 -6.17 9.60
CA LEU A 58 7.78 -5.87 8.81
C LEU A 58 8.14 -4.39 8.77
N GLY A 59 7.39 -3.51 9.44
CA GLY A 59 7.58 -2.06 9.39
C GLY A 59 7.49 -1.51 7.97
N ALA A 60 6.57 -2.04 7.17
CA ALA A 60 6.42 -1.73 5.75
C ALA A 60 5.66 -0.42 5.52
N LEU A 61 6.06 0.33 4.49
CA LEU A 61 5.25 1.39 3.91
C LEU A 61 4.20 0.77 2.98
N ILE A 62 2.92 1.11 3.14
CA ILE A 62 1.88 0.70 2.19
C ILE A 62 1.66 1.78 1.13
N VAL A 63 1.64 1.39 -0.15
CA VAL A 63 1.18 2.23 -1.26
C VAL A 63 0.01 1.53 -1.92
N PHE A 64 -1.16 2.16 -2.02
CA PHE A 64 -2.35 1.43 -2.42
C PHE A 64 -3.25 2.17 -3.42
N THR A 65 -4.08 1.37 -4.09
CA THR A 65 -5.20 1.79 -4.91
C THR A 65 -6.40 0.92 -4.56
N LEU A 66 -7.28 1.43 -3.71
CA LEU A 66 -8.55 0.79 -3.33
C LEU A 66 -9.69 1.73 -3.74
N VAL A 67 -10.62 1.21 -4.54
CA VAL A 67 -11.79 1.94 -5.06
C VAL A 67 -13.06 1.52 -4.31
N GLU A 68 -13.18 0.24 -3.94
CA GLU A 68 -14.35 -0.26 -3.22
C GLU A 68 -14.49 0.45 -1.85
N PRO A 69 -15.58 1.22 -1.61
CA PRO A 69 -15.70 2.07 -0.42
C PRO A 69 -15.55 1.34 0.90
N GLU A 70 -16.11 0.14 1.01
CA GLU A 70 -16.10 -0.66 2.24
C GLU A 70 -14.70 -1.18 2.57
N LEU A 71 -14.00 -1.70 1.57
CA LEU A 71 -12.63 -2.18 1.71
C LEU A 71 -11.66 -1.03 2.03
N ARG A 72 -11.89 0.12 1.40
CA ARG A 72 -11.12 1.36 1.62
C ARG A 72 -11.35 1.93 3.02
N ALA A 73 -12.59 1.98 3.49
CA ALA A 73 -12.90 2.38 4.87
C ALA A 73 -12.20 1.45 5.87
N ARG A 74 -12.30 0.13 5.64
CA ARG A 74 -11.65 -0.87 6.49
C ARG A 74 -10.12 -0.73 6.50
N PHE A 75 -9.52 -0.41 5.35
CA PHE A 75 -8.08 -0.12 5.26
C PHE A 75 -7.68 1.06 6.15
N TYR A 76 -8.44 2.17 6.11
CA TYR A 76 -8.14 3.34 6.92
C TYR A 76 -8.30 3.08 8.43
N GLU A 77 -9.29 2.29 8.82
CA GLU A 77 -9.46 1.86 10.22
C GLU A 77 -8.25 1.05 10.69
N LEU A 78 -7.94 -0.04 9.99
CA LEU A 78 -6.86 -0.96 10.35
C LEU A 78 -5.48 -0.31 10.28
N SER A 79 -5.21 0.51 9.27
CA SER A 79 -3.90 1.18 9.14
C SER A 79 -3.67 2.20 10.26
N ARG A 80 -4.74 2.86 10.74
CA ARG A 80 -4.67 3.72 11.92
C ARG A 80 -4.48 2.93 13.22
N GLU A 81 -5.18 1.80 13.37
CA GLU A 81 -5.03 0.92 14.55
C GLU A 81 -3.63 0.33 14.68
N LEU A 82 -3.01 -0.01 13.55
CA LEU A 82 -1.69 -0.63 13.47
C LEU A 82 -0.54 0.38 13.27
N ASP A 83 -0.83 1.68 13.26
CA ASP A 83 0.14 2.76 12.99
C ASP A 83 0.99 2.52 11.72
N ILE A 84 0.34 2.09 10.64
CA ILE A 84 1.01 1.75 9.38
C ILE A 84 1.13 3.01 8.51
N PRO A 85 2.36 3.43 8.14
CA PRO A 85 2.53 4.51 7.18
C PRO A 85 1.98 4.09 5.81
N HIS A 86 1.24 4.98 5.17
CA HIS A 86 0.62 4.66 3.88
C HIS A 86 0.45 5.86 2.93
N PHE A 87 0.40 5.55 1.63
CA PHE A 87 0.05 6.48 0.56
C PHE A 87 -1.08 5.94 -0.30
N ASP A 88 -2.13 6.74 -0.41
CA ASP A 88 -3.24 6.49 -1.32
C ASP A 88 -3.00 7.18 -2.66
N VAL A 89 -2.72 6.39 -3.70
CA VAL A 89 -2.27 6.91 -4.99
C VAL A 89 -3.37 7.66 -5.75
N ILE A 90 -4.63 7.26 -5.54
CA ILE A 90 -5.77 7.77 -6.33
C ILE A 90 -6.86 8.41 -5.47
N GLY A 91 -6.78 8.31 -4.14
CA GLY A 91 -7.83 8.76 -3.23
C GLY A 91 -8.20 10.24 -3.38
N SER A 92 -7.23 11.11 -3.66
CA SER A 92 -7.47 12.54 -3.88
C SER A 92 -8.21 12.83 -5.20
N LEU A 93 -8.14 11.92 -6.17
CA LEU A 93 -8.81 12.04 -7.47
C LEU A 93 -10.24 11.49 -7.44
N ILE A 94 -10.48 10.37 -6.74
CA ILE A 94 -11.80 9.70 -6.70
C ILE A 94 -12.91 10.66 -6.26
N GLY A 95 -12.67 11.53 -5.27
CA GLY A 95 -13.67 12.49 -4.79
C GLY A 95 -13.81 13.77 -5.62
N LYS A 96 -13.06 13.88 -6.73
CA LYS A 96 -13.03 15.09 -7.60
C LYS A 96 -13.54 14.82 -9.01
N ILE A 97 -13.81 13.56 -9.35
CA ILE A 97 -14.43 13.12 -10.59
C ILE A 97 -15.87 12.69 -10.31
#